data_AF-A0A0W8CZ64-F1
#
_entry.id   AF-A0A0W8CZ64-F1
#
_cell.length_a   1.000
_cell.length_b   1.000
_cell.length_c   1.000
_cell.angle_alpha   90.00
_cell.angle_beta   90.00
_cell.angle_gamma   90.00
#
_symmetry.space_group_name_H-M   'P 1'
#
loop_
_entity.id
_entity.type
_entity.pdbx_description
1 polymer ?
#
loop_
_entity_poly.entity_id
_entity_poly.type
_entity_poly.pdbx_seq_one_letter_code
_entity_poly.pdbx_strand_id
1 'polypeptide(L)'
;MVFVNSERYEWLSQSAVVIKNKDLKPDGFATHRGMFRGKPVPNDGVPRPSGFRFGVAEEELFDCLILFESKLTITEAAFGQVARYLQNLLPEAPASAILFDRRSFWLIKSHKSVVVKVQIAKWTNNGSKSLFRNFITDNVSPWVSLLTLACSCLGVDVVEGDAFLGRGAHGRVFKVIRREGEVFALKLVEKCSVGHLYQEKKALTCAQRTGLTTSLVGEVITPEGAALLLSPVGEPLPRPRTQQEVRSLFELLWQLHANNLVHGDPRVPNVILHGGKRLWIDLVEVMEASSTLKRVDAEILTRSTLNVSRTIVLDPALVQLIDKYGERATKENLDRLAQAVWQKLVCQISCKFSN
;
A
#
# COMPACT_ATOMS: atom_id res chain seq x y z
N MET A 1 5.20 3.92 18.88
CA MET A 1 6.17 4.12 17.77
C MET A 1 7.47 3.41 18.10
N VAL A 2 8.27 3.12 17.09
CA VAL A 2 9.60 2.52 17.17
C VAL A 2 10.59 3.32 16.33
N PHE A 3 11.87 3.25 16.66
CA PHE A 3 12.96 3.73 15.82
C PHE A 3 13.46 2.60 14.93
N VAL A 4 13.64 2.87 13.64
CA VAL A 4 14.18 1.95 12.64
C VAL A 4 15.49 2.53 12.12
N ASN A 5 16.58 1.78 12.30
CA ASN A 5 17.88 2.13 11.74
C ASN A 5 17.89 1.78 10.25
N SER A 6 18.18 2.77 9.41
CA SER A 6 18.30 2.64 7.97
C SER A 6 19.64 3.15 7.42
N GLU A 7 20.60 3.45 8.30
CA GLU A 7 21.93 3.99 8.03
C GLU A 7 22.78 3.10 7.10
N ARG A 8 22.36 1.88 6.78
CA ARG A 8 23.06 0.97 5.86
C ARG A 8 22.24 0.63 4.61
N TYR A 9 21.06 1.24 4.44
CA TYR A 9 20.13 0.97 3.35
C TYR A 9 19.81 2.25 2.62
N GLU A 10 20.00 2.28 1.31
CA GLU A 10 19.48 3.36 0.48
C GLU A 10 18.01 3.08 0.19
N TRP A 11 17.14 4.07 0.42
CA TRP A 11 15.68 3.86 0.29
C TRP A 11 14.89 5.11 -0.09
N LEU A 12 15.52 6.30 -0.07
CA LEU A 12 14.83 7.55 -0.38
C LEU A 12 15.27 8.07 -1.75
N SER A 13 14.44 7.89 -2.77
CA SER A 13 14.73 8.28 -4.16
C SER A 13 15.02 9.79 -4.31
N GLN A 14 15.99 10.15 -5.17
CA GLN A 14 16.41 11.54 -5.42
C GLN A 14 15.67 12.26 -6.57
N SER A 15 14.88 11.54 -7.38
CA SER A 15 14.16 12.10 -8.52
C SER A 15 13.08 11.13 -9.01
N ALA A 16 11.93 11.66 -9.40
CA ALA A 16 10.90 10.91 -10.11
C ALA A 16 11.15 10.82 -11.63
N VAL A 17 12.09 11.58 -12.22
CA VAL A 17 12.12 11.79 -13.68
C VAL A 17 13.48 11.63 -14.36
N VAL A 18 14.64 11.76 -13.71
CA VAL A 18 15.93 11.74 -14.44
C VAL A 18 17.03 11.03 -13.66
N ILE A 19 17.43 9.85 -14.15
CA ILE A 19 18.64 9.06 -13.82
C ILE A 19 18.71 8.56 -12.35
N LYS A 20 18.36 7.28 -12.16
CA LYS A 20 18.45 6.50 -10.91
C LYS A 20 19.89 6.22 -10.47
N ASN A 21 20.70 7.23 -10.16
CA ASN A 21 22.12 6.96 -9.88
C ASN A 21 22.60 7.04 -8.44
N LYS A 22 21.84 7.52 -7.43
CA LYS A 22 22.04 7.20 -5.98
C LYS A 22 20.77 7.49 -5.20
N ASP A 23 20.23 6.53 -4.47
CA ASP A 23 19.19 6.81 -3.49
C ASP A 23 19.80 7.51 -2.26
N LEU A 24 19.03 8.34 -1.58
CA LEU A 24 19.41 8.96 -0.32
C LEU A 24 19.30 7.93 0.81
N LYS A 25 20.09 8.19 1.84
CA LYS A 25 20.34 7.28 2.94
C LYS A 25 20.24 8.02 4.28
N PRO A 26 19.02 8.43 4.70
CA PRO A 26 18.82 8.89 6.07
C PRO A 26 19.27 7.83 7.08
N ASP A 27 19.82 8.23 8.22
CA ASP A 27 20.33 7.27 9.23
C ASP A 27 19.23 6.41 9.85
N GLY A 28 18.03 6.97 9.98
CA GLY A 28 16.88 6.26 10.53
C GLY A 28 15.60 7.07 10.47
N PHE A 29 14.54 6.46 10.97
CA PHE A 29 13.24 7.10 11.10
C PHE A 29 12.44 6.50 12.26
N ALA A 30 11.54 7.31 12.83
CA ALA A 30 10.55 6.85 13.78
C ALA A 30 9.21 6.63 13.07
N THR A 31 8.58 5.48 13.31
CA THR A 31 7.28 5.12 12.73
C THR A 31 6.53 4.08 13.59
N HIS A 32 5.40 3.56 13.12
CA HIS A 32 4.73 2.41 13.74
C HIS A 32 5.46 1.10 13.40
N ARG A 33 5.46 0.11 14.30
CA ARG A 33 6.13 -1.20 14.07
C ARG A 33 5.60 -1.99 12.86
N GLY A 34 4.44 -1.60 12.32
CA GLY A 34 3.84 -2.18 11.13
C GLY A 34 4.03 -1.36 9.85
N MET A 35 4.80 -0.26 9.89
CA MET A 35 4.91 0.72 8.81
C MET A 35 6.33 0.80 8.21
N PHE A 36 7.09 -0.29 8.29
CA PHE A 36 8.41 -0.40 7.67
C PHE A 36 8.64 -1.81 7.15
N ARG A 37 9.53 -1.95 6.18
CA ARG A 37 10.02 -3.25 5.71
C ARG A 37 11.27 -3.63 6.49
N GLY A 38 11.24 -4.77 7.16
CA GLY A 38 12.36 -5.30 7.90
C GLY A 38 13.55 -5.61 6.98
N LYS A 39 14.75 -5.34 7.47
CA LYS A 39 16.00 -5.74 6.84
C LYS A 39 16.86 -6.51 7.84
N PRO A 40 17.78 -7.38 7.37
CA PRO A 40 18.75 -8.03 8.24
C PRO A 40 19.58 -7.02 9.05
N VAL A 41 20.23 -7.48 10.11
CA VAL A 41 21.26 -6.67 10.77
C VAL A 41 22.42 -6.47 9.79
N PRO A 42 22.93 -5.24 9.59
CA PRO A 42 24.08 -5.01 8.74
C PRO A 42 25.32 -5.77 9.22
N ASN A 43 26.01 -6.44 8.29
CA ASN A 43 27.27 -7.12 8.56
C ASN A 43 28.45 -6.14 8.47
N ASP A 44 28.58 -5.27 9.47
CA ASP A 44 29.60 -4.21 9.52
C ASP A 44 30.52 -4.28 10.74
N GLY A 45 30.56 -5.44 11.41
CA GLY A 45 31.45 -5.69 12.55
C GLY A 45 31.09 -4.92 13.84
N VAL A 46 29.97 -4.19 13.87
CA VAL A 46 29.53 -3.46 15.06
C VAL A 46 28.67 -4.39 15.93
N PRO A 47 29.08 -4.67 17.18
CA PRO A 47 28.26 -5.43 18.13
C PRO A 47 27.06 -4.59 18.55
N ARG A 48 25.87 -5.18 18.50
CA ARG A 48 24.61 -4.50 18.81
C ARG A 48 23.78 -5.33 19.78
N PRO A 49 23.20 -4.71 20.83
CA PRO A 49 22.25 -5.38 21.71
C PRO A 49 21.03 -5.94 20.95
N SER A 50 20.35 -6.91 21.55
CA SER A 50 19.07 -7.41 21.03
C SER A 50 17.99 -6.31 21.02
N GLY A 51 17.11 -6.33 20.03
CA GLY A 51 15.93 -5.45 19.97
C GLY A 51 16.08 -4.21 19.08
N PHE A 52 17.24 -4.00 18.45
CA PHE A 52 17.38 -3.02 17.38
C PHE A 52 16.61 -3.44 16.14
N ARG A 53 16.00 -2.46 15.46
CA ARG A 53 15.24 -2.65 14.23
C ARG A 53 16.03 -2.08 13.07
N PHE A 54 16.10 -2.87 12.01
CA PHE A 54 16.71 -2.48 10.75
C PHE A 54 15.66 -2.56 9.66
N GLY A 55 15.65 -1.57 8.79
CA GLY A 55 14.61 -1.51 7.79
C GLY A 55 14.71 -0.34 6.85
N VAL A 56 13.75 -0.30 5.93
CA VAL A 56 13.51 0.80 5.01
C VAL A 56 12.05 1.21 5.11
N ALA A 57 11.75 2.46 4.80
CA ALA A 57 10.37 2.91 4.78
C ALA A 57 9.68 2.46 3.48
N GLU A 58 8.37 2.30 3.57
CA GLU A 58 7.51 2.09 2.41
C GLU A 58 7.12 3.45 1.82
N GLU A 59 7.29 3.63 0.51
CA GLU A 59 6.99 4.89 -0.19
C GLU A 59 5.55 5.36 0.05
N GLU A 60 4.60 4.42 0.06
CA GLU A 60 3.18 4.70 0.32
C GLU A 60 2.87 5.13 1.77
N LEU A 61 3.87 5.08 2.65
CA LEU A 61 3.79 5.41 4.08
C LEU A 61 4.77 6.52 4.50
N PHE A 62 5.34 7.27 3.55
CA PHE A 62 6.27 8.38 3.85
C PHE A 62 5.65 9.47 4.76
N ASP A 63 4.33 9.63 4.72
CA ASP A 63 3.55 10.50 5.61
C ASP A 63 3.48 10.02 7.07
N CYS A 64 4.02 8.83 7.38
CA CYS A 64 4.03 8.23 8.72
C CYS A 64 5.42 8.23 9.37
N LEU A 65 6.34 9.04 8.86
CA LEU A 65 7.73 9.03 9.29
C LEU A 65 8.14 10.36 9.95
N ILE A 66 9.02 10.23 10.93
CA ILE A 66 9.87 11.33 11.40
C ILE A 66 11.30 10.90 11.12
N LEU A 67 12.02 11.63 10.28
CA LEU A 67 13.40 11.31 9.94
C LEU A 67 14.33 11.60 11.11
N PHE A 68 15.39 10.79 11.22
CA PHE A 68 16.46 10.97 12.18
C PHE A 68 17.77 10.96 11.42
N GLU A 69 18.59 11.97 11.69
CA GLU A 69 19.93 12.09 11.13
C GLU A 69 20.91 12.38 12.26
N SER A 70 21.96 11.56 12.34
CA SER A 70 22.99 11.66 13.36
C SER A 70 24.28 12.21 12.77
N LYS A 71 24.98 13.06 13.53
CA LYS A 71 26.31 13.56 13.17
C LYS A 71 27.23 13.55 14.39
N LEU A 72 28.54 13.51 14.14
CA LEU A 72 29.52 13.75 15.20
C LEU A 72 29.48 15.21 15.68
N THR A 73 29.23 16.14 14.75
CA THR A 73 29.04 17.56 14.99
C THR A 73 28.09 18.08 13.92
N ILE A 74 27.07 18.83 14.33
CA ILE A 74 26.11 19.44 13.39
C ILE A 74 26.80 20.57 12.61
N THR A 75 26.62 20.58 11.29
CA THR A 75 27.13 21.60 10.37
C THR A 75 26.01 22.07 9.44
N GLU A 76 26.20 23.23 8.79
CA GLU A 76 25.27 23.71 7.75
C GLU A 76 25.11 22.71 6.59
N ALA A 77 26.18 21.97 6.26
CA ALA A 77 26.10 20.91 5.26
C ALA A 77 25.20 19.75 5.70
N ALA A 78 25.26 19.36 6.99
CA ALA A 78 24.36 18.35 7.54
C ALA A 78 22.90 18.83 7.56
N PHE A 79 22.66 20.10 7.87
CA PHE A 79 21.34 20.69 7.76
C PHE A 79 20.83 20.69 6.31
N GLY A 80 21.66 21.08 5.34
CA GLY A 80 21.32 21.03 3.91
C GLY A 80 21.00 19.61 3.42
N GLN A 81 21.70 18.60 3.95
CA GLN A 81 21.40 17.18 3.69
C GLN A 81 20.00 16.80 4.19
N VAL A 82 19.64 17.19 5.42
CA VAL A 82 18.30 16.91 5.97
C VAL A 82 17.20 17.65 5.24
N ALA A 83 17.43 18.92 4.85
CA ALA A 83 16.50 19.66 4.01
C ALA A 83 16.24 18.94 2.69
N ARG A 84 17.29 18.38 2.06
CA ARG A 84 17.16 17.56 0.85
C ARG A 84 16.39 16.26 1.11
N TYR A 85 16.56 15.59 2.25
CA TYR A 85 15.72 14.43 2.58
C TYR A 85 14.24 14.80 2.65
N LEU A 86 13.91 15.88 3.38
CA LEU A 86 12.53 16.35 3.53
C LEU A 86 11.88 16.72 2.19
N GLN A 87 12.64 17.33 1.27
CA GLN A 87 12.20 17.65 -0.09
C GLN A 87 11.81 16.42 -0.90
N ASN A 88 12.54 15.31 -0.72
CA ASN A 88 12.29 14.07 -1.47
C ASN A 88 11.26 13.17 -0.78
N LEU A 89 11.10 13.28 0.54
CA LEU A 89 10.20 12.42 1.31
C LEU A 89 8.73 12.73 1.03
N LEU A 90 8.33 14.00 1.14
CA LEU A 90 6.95 14.43 0.92
C LEU A 90 6.96 15.78 0.20
N PRO A 91 7.13 15.80 -1.14
CA PRO A 91 7.25 17.05 -1.88
C PRO A 91 5.99 17.91 -1.79
N GLU A 92 4.82 17.33 -1.51
CA GLU A 92 3.52 18.02 -1.46
C GLU A 92 2.87 18.05 -0.07
N ALA A 93 3.52 17.54 0.97
CA ALA A 93 2.95 17.46 2.31
C ALA A 93 3.95 17.92 3.40
N PRO A 94 3.49 18.15 4.64
CA PRO A 94 4.38 18.41 5.76
C PRO A 94 5.25 17.19 6.07
N ALA A 95 6.53 17.42 6.39
CA ALA A 95 7.43 16.38 6.88
C ALA A 95 8.24 16.90 8.08
N SER A 96 8.78 15.96 8.86
CA SER A 96 9.54 16.27 10.07
C SER A 96 10.83 15.48 10.14
N ALA A 97 11.89 16.14 10.61
CA ALA A 97 13.19 15.53 10.84
C ALA A 97 13.82 15.99 12.15
N ILE A 98 14.68 15.15 12.68
CA ILE A 98 15.50 15.40 13.87
C ILE A 98 16.95 15.21 13.46
N LEU A 99 17.71 16.31 13.45
CA LEU A 99 19.15 16.29 13.25
C LEU A 99 19.82 16.41 14.61
N PHE A 100 20.75 15.51 14.95
CA PHE A 100 21.36 15.53 16.27
C PHE A 100 22.83 15.13 16.28
N ASP A 101 23.54 15.62 17.29
CA ASP A 101 24.88 15.18 17.67
C ASP A 101 24.95 14.92 19.17
N ARG A 102 26.17 14.77 19.72
CA ARG A 102 26.37 14.53 21.16
C ARG A 102 25.99 15.70 22.07
N ARG A 103 25.84 16.92 21.55
CA ARG A 103 25.64 18.14 22.34
C ARG A 103 24.25 18.74 22.17
N SER A 104 23.64 18.57 21.00
CA SER A 104 22.41 19.24 20.62
C SER A 104 21.55 18.44 19.66
N PHE A 105 20.31 18.89 19.51
CA PHE A 105 19.38 18.43 18.49
C PHE A 105 18.61 19.60 17.87
N TRP A 106 18.25 19.43 16.60
CA TRP A 106 17.54 20.38 15.77
C TRP A 106 16.25 19.70 15.33
N LEU A 107 15.12 20.29 15.71
CA LEU A 107 13.78 19.82 15.36
C LEU A 107 13.32 20.60 14.13
N ILE A 108 13.18 19.92 13.01
CA ILE A 108 12.99 20.53 11.69
C ILE A 108 11.61 20.13 11.17
N LYS A 109 10.80 21.12 10.79
CA LYS A 109 9.56 20.91 10.03
C LYS A 109 9.71 21.50 8.64
N SER A 110 9.30 20.75 7.64
CA SER A 110 9.07 21.26 6.29
C SER A 110 7.59 21.27 5.97
N HIS A 111 7.21 22.15 5.07
CA HIS A 111 5.97 22.04 4.32
C HIS A 111 6.36 22.02 2.85
N LYS A 112 6.00 20.94 2.15
CA LYS A 112 6.49 20.70 0.79
C LYS A 112 8.03 20.67 0.77
N SER A 113 8.62 21.29 -0.24
CA SER A 113 10.07 21.39 -0.41
C SER A 113 10.77 22.46 0.45
N VAL A 114 10.07 23.13 1.37
CA VAL A 114 10.58 24.28 2.12
C VAL A 114 10.61 23.99 3.62
N VAL A 115 11.76 24.22 4.26
CA VAL A 115 11.87 24.19 5.72
C VAL A 115 11.17 25.42 6.30
N VAL A 116 10.14 25.20 7.10
CA VAL A 116 9.31 26.27 7.68
C VAL A 116 9.64 26.56 9.14
N LYS A 117 10.25 25.61 9.84
CA LYS A 117 10.62 25.77 11.25
C LYS A 117 11.83 24.92 11.60
N VAL A 118 12.79 25.54 12.30
CA VAL A 118 13.91 24.85 12.95
C VAL A 118 13.96 25.29 14.40
N GLN A 119 13.94 24.35 15.32
CA GLN A 119 14.09 24.61 16.76
C GLN A 119 15.30 23.86 17.29
N ILE A 120 16.27 24.62 17.82
CA ILE A 120 17.57 24.12 18.26
C ILE A 120 17.61 24.09 19.80
N ALA A 121 18.06 22.98 20.36
CA ALA A 121 18.27 22.86 21.80
C ALA A 121 19.48 21.96 22.12
N LYS A 122 20.09 22.18 23.29
CA LYS A 122 21.12 21.27 23.82
C LYS A 122 20.46 20.17 24.63
N TRP A 123 21.05 18.97 24.65
CA TRP A 123 20.54 17.86 25.47
C TRP A 123 20.46 18.20 26.96
N THR A 124 21.38 19.05 27.43
CA THR A 124 21.51 19.47 28.83
C THR A 124 20.59 20.63 29.23
N ASN A 125 19.88 21.26 28.29
CA ASN A 125 18.96 22.35 28.64
C ASN A 125 17.76 21.81 29.42
N ASN A 126 17.32 22.54 30.44
CA ASN A 126 16.08 22.24 31.16
C ASN A 126 14.91 22.22 30.18
N GLY A 127 14.07 21.18 30.26
CA GLY A 127 12.92 21.00 29.37
C GLY A 127 13.22 20.35 28.01
N SER A 128 14.48 20.10 27.63
CA SER A 128 14.82 19.48 26.35
C SER A 128 14.17 18.11 26.11
N LYS A 129 14.04 17.28 27.14
CA LYS A 129 13.32 16.01 27.06
C LYS A 129 11.85 16.20 26.68
N SER A 130 11.17 17.14 27.33
CA SER A 130 9.77 17.46 27.04
C SER A 130 9.63 18.04 25.65
N LEU A 131 10.52 18.95 25.24
CA LEU A 131 10.54 19.52 23.91
C LEU A 131 10.66 18.45 22.81
N PHE A 132 11.64 17.54 22.97
CA PHE A 132 11.88 16.45 22.03
C PHE A 132 10.69 15.49 21.93
N ARG A 133 10.12 15.10 23.08
CA ARG A 133 8.95 14.22 23.13
C ARG A 133 7.73 14.87 22.50
N ASN A 134 7.47 16.15 22.79
CA ASN A 134 6.34 16.88 22.23
C ASN A 134 6.49 16.98 20.72
N PHE A 135 7.68 17.27 20.20
CA PHE A 135 7.90 17.27 18.75
C PHE A 135 7.57 15.92 18.10
N ILE A 136 7.97 14.79 18.69
CA ILE A 136 7.58 13.48 18.15
C ILE A 136 6.05 13.34 18.19
N THR A 137 5.43 13.64 19.33
CA THR A 137 3.99 13.48 19.56
C THR A 137 3.16 14.34 18.60
N ASP A 138 3.56 15.59 18.39
CA ASP A 138 2.89 16.59 17.54
C ASP A 138 3.02 16.28 16.05
N ASN A 139 3.92 15.38 15.66
CA ASN A 139 4.15 14.97 14.28
C ASN A 139 3.85 13.48 14.06
N VAL A 140 3.13 12.84 14.98
CA VAL A 140 2.61 11.48 14.75
C VAL A 140 1.48 11.54 13.73
N SER A 141 1.59 10.76 12.66
CA SER A 141 0.53 10.63 11.67
C SER A 141 -0.75 10.04 12.29
N PRO A 142 -1.95 10.55 11.95
CA PRO A 142 -3.22 9.95 12.37
C PRO A 142 -3.33 8.45 12.03
N TRP A 143 -2.68 8.02 10.93
CA TRP A 143 -2.59 6.60 10.55
C TRP A 143 -1.91 5.72 11.60
N VAL A 144 -0.89 6.25 12.30
CA VAL A 144 -0.20 5.52 13.38
C VAL A 144 -1.16 5.28 14.55
N SER A 145 -1.92 6.31 14.92
CA SER A 145 -2.94 6.23 15.97
C SER A 145 -4.06 5.27 15.58
N LEU A 146 -4.58 5.39 14.35
CA LEU A 146 -5.62 4.52 13.81
C LEU A 146 -5.20 3.05 13.82
N LEU A 147 -4.00 2.72 13.31
CA LEU A 147 -3.51 1.35 13.31
C LEU A 147 -3.33 0.79 14.72
N THR A 148 -2.78 1.61 15.63
CA THR A 148 -2.57 1.21 17.04
C THR A 148 -3.90 0.90 17.73
N LEU A 149 -4.88 1.80 17.60
CA LEU A 149 -6.21 1.63 18.20
C LEU A 149 -6.94 0.44 17.58
N ALA A 150 -6.92 0.30 16.25
CA ALA A 150 -7.59 -0.81 15.58
C ALA A 150 -7.02 -2.16 16.01
N CYS A 151 -5.69 -2.29 16.10
CA CYS A 151 -5.03 -3.50 16.59
C CYS A 151 -5.45 -3.83 18.03
N SER A 152 -5.44 -2.82 18.92
CA SER A 152 -5.84 -2.96 20.32
C SER A 152 -7.30 -3.42 20.45
N CYS A 153 -8.23 -2.80 19.71
CA CYS A 153 -9.65 -3.13 19.78
C CYS A 153 -9.99 -4.50 19.20
N LEU A 154 -9.30 -4.93 18.15
CA LEU A 154 -9.55 -6.20 17.48
C LEU A 154 -8.74 -7.37 18.06
N GLY A 155 -7.90 -7.12 19.07
CA GLY A 155 -7.08 -8.15 19.71
C GLY A 155 -6.02 -8.74 18.78
N VAL A 156 -5.50 -7.94 17.84
CA VAL A 156 -4.49 -8.34 16.85
C VAL A 156 -3.20 -7.54 17.03
N ASP A 157 -2.11 -8.05 16.51
CA ASP A 157 -0.83 -7.37 16.40
C ASP A 157 -0.38 -7.29 14.94
N VAL A 158 0.40 -6.31 14.54
CA VAL A 158 1.01 -6.27 13.21
C VAL A 158 2.12 -7.30 13.08
N VAL A 159 2.27 -7.87 11.88
CA VAL A 159 3.43 -8.71 11.55
C VAL A 159 4.63 -7.80 11.31
N GLU A 160 5.38 -7.50 12.37
CA GLU A 160 6.48 -6.52 12.35
C GLU A 160 7.51 -6.81 11.24
N GLY A 161 7.87 -5.78 10.48
CA GLY A 161 8.80 -5.86 9.34
C GLY A 161 8.20 -6.41 8.03
N ASP A 162 6.98 -6.95 8.04
CA ASP A 162 6.28 -7.45 6.85
C ASP A 162 4.77 -7.11 6.87
N ALA A 163 4.40 -6.05 7.59
CA ALA A 163 3.00 -5.75 7.84
C ALA A 163 2.32 -5.05 6.66
N PHE A 164 2.98 -4.15 5.95
CA PHE A 164 2.28 -3.36 4.94
C PHE A 164 2.00 -4.17 3.67
N LEU A 165 0.70 -4.30 3.33
CA LEU A 165 0.20 -5.06 2.17
C LEU A 165 -0.12 -4.15 0.97
N GLY A 166 -0.34 -2.86 1.20
CA GLY A 166 -0.56 -1.87 0.14
C GLY A 166 -1.55 -0.78 0.50
N ARG A 167 -1.65 0.20 -0.38
CA ARG A 167 -2.56 1.35 -0.28
C ARG A 167 -3.54 1.39 -1.46
N GLY A 168 -4.82 1.64 -1.13
CA GLY A 168 -5.84 2.00 -2.10
C GLY A 168 -6.08 3.52 -2.14
N ALA A 169 -7.07 3.97 -2.89
CA ALA A 169 -7.41 5.39 -2.99
C ALA A 169 -7.77 6.02 -1.63
N HIS A 170 -8.42 5.25 -0.76
CA HIS A 170 -9.02 5.75 0.49
C HIS A 170 -8.51 5.03 1.76
N GLY A 171 -7.61 4.06 1.62
CA GLY A 171 -7.25 3.20 2.74
C GLY A 171 -5.90 2.51 2.61
N ARG A 172 -5.46 1.92 3.72
CA ARG A 172 -4.19 1.21 3.85
C ARG A 172 -4.44 -0.16 4.44
N VAL A 173 -3.73 -1.17 3.95
CA VAL A 173 -3.92 -2.55 4.37
C VAL A 173 -2.68 -3.08 5.06
N PHE A 174 -2.87 -3.67 6.23
CA PHE A 174 -1.80 -4.25 7.04
C PHE A 174 -2.07 -5.71 7.35
N LYS A 175 -1.06 -6.56 7.23
CA LYS A 175 -1.01 -7.93 7.73
C LYS A 175 -0.88 -7.90 9.25
N VAL A 176 -1.84 -8.52 9.91
CA VAL A 176 -1.93 -8.62 11.36
C VAL A 176 -2.08 -10.08 11.78
N ILE A 177 -1.74 -10.38 13.02
CA ILE A 177 -1.69 -11.71 13.61
C ILE A 177 -2.37 -11.71 14.97
N ARG A 178 -3.17 -12.73 15.26
CA ARG A 178 -3.69 -12.97 16.62
C ARG A 178 -2.70 -13.78 17.45
N ARG A 179 -2.92 -13.86 18.76
CA ARG A 179 -2.06 -14.64 19.67
C ARG A 179 -2.01 -16.12 19.31
N GLU A 180 -3.06 -16.66 18.69
CA GLU A 180 -3.12 -18.04 18.22
C GLU A 180 -2.31 -18.30 16.93
N GLY A 181 -1.70 -17.25 16.34
CA GLY A 181 -0.89 -17.35 15.13
C GLY A 181 -1.66 -17.17 13.82
N GLU A 182 -2.98 -16.96 13.90
CA GLU A 182 -3.84 -16.72 12.74
C GLU A 182 -3.60 -15.32 12.14
N VAL A 183 -3.47 -15.25 10.80
CA VAL A 183 -3.09 -14.04 10.07
C VAL A 183 -4.28 -13.45 9.31
N PHE A 184 -4.41 -12.13 9.35
CA PHE A 184 -5.51 -11.37 8.76
C PHE A 184 -5.01 -10.12 8.03
N ALA A 185 -5.84 -9.59 7.13
CA ALA A 185 -5.64 -8.28 6.53
C ALA A 185 -6.50 -7.25 7.27
N LEU A 186 -5.88 -6.20 7.78
CA LEU A 186 -6.51 -5.08 8.45
C LEU A 186 -6.54 -3.89 7.50
N LYS A 187 -7.69 -3.61 6.90
CA LYS A 187 -7.91 -2.43 6.04
C LYS A 187 -8.34 -1.27 6.92
N LEU A 188 -7.61 -0.16 6.86
CA LEU A 188 -7.85 1.08 7.58
C LEU A 188 -8.31 2.16 6.61
N VAL A 189 -9.25 3.01 7.04
CA VAL A 189 -9.63 4.25 6.33
C VAL A 189 -9.70 5.41 7.30
N GLU A 190 -9.36 6.61 6.82
CA GLU A 190 -9.53 7.85 7.58
C GLU A 190 -11.01 8.18 7.82
N LYS A 191 -11.26 9.02 8.83
CA LYS A 191 -12.60 9.47 9.23
C LYS A 191 -13.48 9.97 8.08
N CYS A 192 -12.92 10.71 7.12
CA CYS A 192 -13.66 11.23 5.96
C CYS A 192 -14.08 10.16 4.96
N SER A 193 -13.46 8.97 5.00
CA SER A 193 -13.69 7.86 4.07
C SER A 193 -14.43 6.67 4.69
N VAL A 194 -14.93 6.81 5.93
CA VAL A 194 -15.68 5.75 6.63
C VAL A 194 -16.91 5.28 5.83
N GLY A 195 -17.54 6.15 5.03
CA GLY A 195 -18.64 5.78 4.13
C GLY A 195 -18.28 4.65 3.14
N HIS A 196 -17.06 4.71 2.57
CA HIS A 196 -16.57 3.68 1.65
C HIS A 196 -16.35 2.34 2.35
N LEU A 197 -15.90 2.37 3.60
CA LEU A 197 -15.71 1.16 4.40
C LEU A 197 -17.05 0.47 4.71
N TYR A 198 -18.12 1.23 4.95
CA TYR A 198 -19.47 0.66 5.07
C TYR A 198 -19.99 0.06 3.76
N GLN A 199 -19.69 0.68 2.61
CA GLN A 199 -20.05 0.13 1.30
C GLN A 199 -19.34 -1.22 1.09
N GLU A 200 -18.03 -1.27 1.33
CA GLU A 200 -17.24 -2.49 1.19
C GLU A 200 -17.68 -3.59 2.15
N LYS A 201 -18.04 -3.24 3.40
CA LYS A 201 -18.64 -4.19 4.35
C LYS A 201 -19.91 -4.84 3.78
N LYS A 202 -20.82 -4.03 3.24
CA LYS A 202 -22.07 -4.53 2.64
C LYS A 202 -21.76 -5.44 1.46
N ALA A 203 -20.83 -5.03 0.59
CA ALA A 203 -20.39 -5.81 -0.55
C ALA A 203 -19.78 -7.16 -0.14
N LEU A 204 -18.86 -7.18 0.83
CA LEU A 204 -18.26 -8.40 1.38
C LEU A 204 -19.33 -9.35 1.92
N THR A 205 -20.32 -8.81 2.63
CA THR A 205 -21.43 -9.62 3.18
C THR A 205 -22.26 -10.25 2.06
N CYS A 206 -22.60 -9.48 1.01
CA CYS A 206 -23.35 -9.98 -0.14
C CYS A 206 -22.56 -11.04 -0.94
N ALA A 207 -21.25 -10.84 -1.08
CA ALA A 207 -20.37 -11.71 -1.87
C ALA A 207 -19.87 -12.94 -1.09
N GLN A 208 -19.96 -12.96 0.24
CA GLN A 208 -19.41 -14.03 1.09
C GLN A 208 -19.85 -15.43 0.66
N ARG A 209 -21.13 -15.61 0.31
CA ARG A 209 -21.69 -16.89 -0.12
C ARG A 209 -21.12 -17.43 -1.43
N THR A 210 -20.48 -16.57 -2.23
CA THR A 210 -19.91 -16.97 -3.52
C THR A 210 -18.61 -17.75 -3.36
N GLY A 211 -17.90 -17.58 -2.23
CA GLY A 211 -16.57 -18.13 -2.03
C GLY A 211 -15.49 -17.53 -2.94
N LEU A 212 -15.79 -16.42 -3.64
CA LEU A 212 -14.90 -15.75 -4.60
C LEU A 212 -14.17 -14.55 -4.01
N THR A 213 -14.43 -14.21 -2.75
CA THR A 213 -13.92 -12.99 -2.09
C THR A 213 -13.30 -13.32 -0.74
N THR A 214 -12.59 -12.35 -0.16
CA THR A 214 -12.29 -12.38 1.26
C THR A 214 -13.57 -12.27 2.10
N SER A 215 -13.49 -12.68 3.35
CA SER A 215 -14.56 -12.66 4.34
C SER A 215 -14.24 -11.65 5.43
N LEU A 216 -15.29 -10.96 5.91
CA LEU A 216 -15.21 -10.07 7.06
C LEU A 216 -15.13 -10.87 8.35
N VAL A 217 -14.13 -10.58 9.18
CA VAL A 217 -13.90 -11.22 10.48
C VAL A 217 -14.23 -10.27 11.64
N GLY A 218 -14.02 -8.97 11.46
CA GLY A 218 -14.28 -7.98 12.49
C GLY A 218 -14.19 -6.56 11.96
N GLU A 219 -14.67 -5.61 12.76
CA GLU A 219 -14.64 -4.19 12.42
C GLU A 219 -14.45 -3.35 13.68
N VAL A 220 -13.95 -2.13 13.50
CA VAL A 220 -13.90 -1.13 14.57
C VAL A 220 -13.98 0.27 13.99
N ILE A 221 -14.68 1.15 14.71
CA ILE A 221 -14.71 2.58 14.45
C ILE A 221 -13.95 3.26 15.58
N THR A 222 -13.09 4.19 15.21
CA THR A 222 -12.23 4.95 16.12
C THR A 222 -12.44 6.45 15.87
N PRO A 223 -11.97 7.33 16.77
CA PRO A 223 -12.01 8.77 16.53
C PRO A 223 -11.30 9.22 15.24
N GLU A 224 -10.26 8.48 14.81
CA GLU A 224 -9.40 8.80 13.67
C GLU A 224 -9.91 8.20 12.33
N GLY A 225 -10.83 7.23 12.39
CA GLY A 225 -11.24 6.48 11.21
C GLY A 225 -11.87 5.14 11.55
N ALA A 226 -11.84 4.19 10.61
CA ALA A 226 -12.41 2.87 10.80
C ALA A 226 -11.52 1.78 10.22
N ALA A 227 -11.76 0.54 10.64
CA ALA A 227 -11.00 -0.62 10.20
C ALA A 227 -11.89 -1.84 9.94
N LEU A 228 -11.54 -2.63 8.92
CA LEU A 228 -12.07 -3.97 8.67
C LEU A 228 -10.96 -5.01 8.81
N LEU A 229 -11.25 -6.07 9.54
CA LEU A 229 -10.41 -7.26 9.64
C LEU A 229 -10.93 -8.31 8.66
N LEU A 230 -10.08 -8.75 7.74
CA LEU A 230 -10.43 -9.59 6.60
C LEU A 230 -9.59 -10.87 6.58
N SER A 231 -10.19 -11.96 6.11
CA SER A 231 -9.53 -13.25 5.91
C SER A 231 -9.91 -13.85 4.55
N PRO A 232 -9.01 -14.54 3.84
CA PRO A 232 -7.61 -14.74 4.18
C PRO A 232 -6.71 -13.57 3.75
N VAL A 233 -5.45 -13.60 4.21
CA VAL A 233 -4.35 -12.86 3.56
C VAL A 233 -3.80 -13.72 2.43
N GLY A 234 -3.66 -13.14 1.25
CA GLY A 234 -3.10 -13.79 0.07
C GLY A 234 -2.06 -12.92 -0.62
N GLU A 235 -1.32 -13.53 -1.54
CA GLU A 235 -0.31 -12.85 -2.33
C GLU A 235 -0.96 -12.15 -3.54
N PRO A 236 -0.50 -10.96 -3.95
CA PRO A 236 -0.99 -10.32 -5.17
C PRO A 236 -0.87 -11.26 -6.38
N LEU A 237 -1.91 -11.33 -7.21
CA LEU A 237 -1.87 -12.13 -8.43
C LEU A 237 -0.80 -11.56 -9.39
N PRO A 238 0.23 -12.33 -9.78
CA PRO A 238 1.17 -11.87 -10.79
C PRO A 238 0.44 -11.65 -12.12
N ARG A 239 0.97 -10.74 -12.95
CA ARG A 239 0.41 -10.54 -14.29
C ARG A 239 0.41 -11.86 -15.06
N PRO A 240 -0.71 -12.23 -15.71
CA PRO A 240 -0.81 -13.49 -16.43
C PRO A 240 0.21 -13.53 -17.57
N ARG A 241 0.91 -14.66 -17.70
CA ARG A 241 1.93 -14.93 -18.72
C ARG A 241 1.56 -16.08 -19.63
N THR A 242 0.47 -16.78 -19.34
CA THR A 242 -0.02 -17.92 -20.10
C THR A 242 -1.50 -17.76 -20.46
N GLN A 243 -1.92 -18.43 -21.54
CA GLN A 243 -3.32 -18.50 -21.94
C GLN A 243 -4.23 -19.00 -20.81
N GLN A 244 -3.76 -20.01 -20.05
CA GLN A 244 -4.54 -20.58 -18.96
C GLN A 244 -4.73 -19.60 -17.81
N GLU A 245 -3.72 -18.79 -17.47
CA GLU A 245 -3.87 -17.76 -16.44
C GLU A 245 -4.85 -16.65 -16.84
N VAL A 246 -4.80 -16.20 -18.10
CA VAL A 246 -5.79 -15.24 -18.63
C VAL A 246 -7.19 -15.85 -18.55
N ARG A 247 -7.36 -17.09 -19.02
CA ARG A 247 -8.64 -17.78 -18.96
C ARG A 247 -9.18 -17.90 -17.54
N SER A 248 -8.35 -18.37 -16.60
CA SER A 248 -8.75 -18.51 -15.19
C SER A 248 -9.11 -17.19 -14.53
N LEU A 249 -8.46 -16.09 -14.91
CA LEU A 249 -8.80 -14.75 -14.41
C LEU A 249 -10.17 -14.28 -14.93
N PHE A 250 -10.45 -14.49 -16.20
CA PHE A 250 -11.76 -14.17 -16.78
C PHE A 250 -12.85 -15.10 -16.24
N GLU A 251 -12.57 -16.39 -16.07
CA GLU A 251 -13.51 -17.32 -15.44
C GLU A 251 -13.90 -16.89 -14.03
N LEU A 252 -12.97 -16.36 -13.24
CA LEU A 252 -13.26 -15.78 -11.92
C LEU A 252 -14.24 -14.59 -12.00
N LEU A 253 -14.12 -13.74 -13.02
CA LEU A 253 -15.07 -12.65 -13.25
C LEU A 253 -16.46 -13.19 -13.65
N TRP A 254 -16.51 -14.17 -14.54
CA TRP A 254 -17.78 -14.81 -14.93
C TRP A 254 -18.48 -15.44 -13.72
N GLN A 255 -17.75 -16.12 -12.84
CA GLN A 255 -18.32 -16.74 -11.64
C GLN A 255 -18.99 -15.68 -10.73
N LEU A 256 -18.41 -14.48 -10.62
CA LEU A 256 -19.02 -13.38 -9.88
C LEU A 256 -20.32 -12.91 -10.57
N HIS A 257 -20.29 -12.72 -11.89
CA HIS A 257 -21.45 -12.32 -12.68
C HIS A 257 -22.58 -13.36 -12.68
N ALA A 258 -22.24 -14.65 -12.60
CA ALA A 258 -23.18 -15.76 -12.49
C ALA A 258 -23.89 -15.77 -11.12
N ASN A 259 -23.27 -15.17 -10.09
CA ASN A 259 -23.86 -14.94 -8.77
C ASN A 259 -24.61 -13.60 -8.67
N ASN A 260 -24.93 -12.97 -9.80
CA ASN A 260 -25.63 -11.69 -9.92
C ASN A 260 -24.88 -10.51 -9.28
N LEU A 261 -23.55 -10.57 -9.24
CA LEU A 261 -22.69 -9.49 -8.75
C LEU A 261 -21.75 -9.01 -9.84
N VAL A 262 -21.50 -7.70 -9.88
CA VAL A 262 -20.36 -7.11 -10.58
C VAL A 262 -19.37 -6.60 -9.55
N HIS A 263 -18.10 -6.57 -9.91
CA HIS A 263 -17.03 -6.04 -9.08
C HIS A 263 -16.99 -4.51 -9.10
N GLY A 264 -17.27 -3.90 -10.26
CA GLY A 264 -17.17 -2.46 -10.50
C GLY A 264 -15.75 -1.96 -10.78
N ASP A 265 -14.73 -2.69 -10.32
CA ASP A 265 -13.31 -2.41 -10.60
C ASP A 265 -12.46 -3.70 -10.69
N PRO A 266 -12.82 -4.67 -11.55
CA PRO A 266 -12.11 -5.95 -11.64
C PRO A 266 -10.77 -5.77 -12.36
N ARG A 267 -9.73 -5.42 -11.61
CA ARG A 267 -8.35 -5.28 -12.11
C ARG A 267 -7.50 -6.43 -11.61
N VAL A 268 -6.43 -6.78 -12.36
CA VAL A 268 -5.46 -7.81 -11.93
C VAL A 268 -4.93 -7.55 -10.50
N PRO A 269 -4.59 -6.31 -10.09
CA PRO A 269 -4.17 -6.01 -8.71
C PRO A 269 -5.24 -6.24 -7.64
N ASN A 270 -6.52 -6.32 -8.01
CA ASN A 270 -7.63 -6.58 -7.10
C ASN A 270 -7.91 -8.09 -6.96
N VAL A 271 -6.95 -8.94 -7.33
CA VAL A 271 -7.00 -10.40 -7.12
C VAL A 271 -5.82 -10.84 -6.27
N ILE A 272 -6.11 -11.65 -5.26
CA ILE A 272 -5.10 -12.34 -4.44
C ILE A 272 -5.12 -13.85 -4.66
N LEU A 273 -3.98 -14.49 -4.43
CA LEU A 273 -3.80 -15.93 -4.39
C LEU A 273 -3.72 -16.41 -2.94
N HIS A 274 -4.57 -17.36 -2.58
CA HIS A 274 -4.53 -18.02 -1.27
C HIS A 274 -4.89 -19.50 -1.40
N GLY A 275 -3.99 -20.39 -0.97
CA GLY A 275 -4.21 -21.84 -1.02
C GLY A 275 -4.54 -22.36 -2.44
N GLY A 276 -3.92 -21.78 -3.47
CA GLY A 276 -4.18 -22.10 -4.88
C GLY A 276 -5.48 -21.52 -5.46
N LYS A 277 -6.29 -20.83 -4.66
CA LYS A 277 -7.51 -20.13 -5.10
C LYS A 277 -7.24 -18.66 -5.40
N ARG A 278 -8.00 -18.11 -6.34
CA ARG A 278 -8.03 -16.68 -6.65
C ARG A 278 -9.24 -16.05 -5.96
N LEU A 279 -9.04 -14.93 -5.29
CA LEU A 279 -10.10 -14.20 -4.60
C LEU A 279 -10.08 -12.72 -4.99
N TRP A 280 -11.26 -12.14 -5.22
CA TRP A 280 -11.43 -10.70 -5.39
C TRP A 280 -11.30 -9.96 -4.05
N ILE A 281 -10.69 -8.79 -4.12
CA ILE A 281 -10.56 -7.81 -3.03
C ILE A 281 -10.95 -6.42 -3.53
N ASP A 282 -11.05 -5.44 -2.63
CA ASP A 282 -11.46 -4.07 -2.94
C ASP A 282 -12.86 -3.98 -3.56
N LEU A 283 -13.84 -4.45 -2.78
CA LEU A 283 -15.22 -4.62 -3.23
C LEU A 283 -16.09 -3.36 -3.05
N VAL A 284 -15.48 -2.18 -2.92
CA VAL A 284 -16.18 -0.91 -2.63
C VAL A 284 -17.28 -0.63 -3.68
N GLU A 285 -17.01 -0.98 -4.94
CA GLU A 285 -17.88 -0.72 -6.10
C GLU A 285 -18.80 -1.89 -6.46
N VAL A 286 -18.86 -2.94 -5.63
CA VAL A 286 -19.71 -4.10 -5.91
C VAL A 286 -21.18 -3.71 -5.87
N MET A 287 -21.91 -4.17 -6.88
CA MET A 287 -23.34 -3.94 -7.02
C MET A 287 -24.03 -5.12 -7.70
N GLU A 288 -25.36 -5.08 -7.74
CA GLU A 288 -26.15 -6.05 -8.46
C GLU A 288 -25.86 -5.99 -9.97
N ALA A 289 -25.72 -7.15 -10.60
CA ALA A 289 -25.26 -7.22 -11.96
C ALA A 289 -26.34 -6.87 -12.98
N SER A 290 -26.04 -5.93 -13.87
CA SER A 290 -26.81 -5.67 -15.10
C SER A 290 -25.95 -5.94 -16.33
N SER A 291 -26.56 -6.11 -17.50
CA SER A 291 -25.84 -6.28 -18.77
C SER A 291 -24.79 -5.19 -19.01
N THR A 292 -25.16 -3.92 -18.75
CA THR A 292 -24.25 -2.77 -18.87
C THR A 292 -23.08 -2.87 -17.92
N LEU A 293 -23.31 -3.23 -16.66
CA LEU A 293 -22.25 -3.31 -15.66
C LEU A 293 -21.31 -4.50 -15.92
N LYS A 294 -21.85 -5.64 -16.35
CA LYS A 294 -21.03 -6.81 -16.75
C LYS A 294 -20.12 -6.48 -17.93
N ARG A 295 -20.60 -5.65 -18.86
CA ARG A 295 -19.80 -5.12 -19.98
C ARG A 295 -18.64 -4.25 -19.49
N VAL A 296 -18.93 -3.33 -18.57
CA VAL A 296 -17.93 -2.43 -17.97
C VAL A 296 -16.84 -3.23 -17.23
N ASP A 297 -17.25 -4.21 -16.41
CA ASP A 297 -16.32 -5.10 -15.72
C ASP A 297 -15.39 -5.86 -16.69
N ALA A 298 -15.96 -6.43 -17.76
CA ALA A 298 -15.17 -7.11 -18.78
C ALA A 298 -14.18 -6.18 -19.49
N GLU A 299 -14.56 -4.91 -19.74
CA GLU A 299 -13.67 -3.90 -20.30
C GLU A 299 -12.52 -3.54 -19.33
N ILE A 300 -12.83 -3.29 -18.06
CA ILE A 300 -11.83 -2.94 -17.03
C ILE A 300 -10.81 -4.07 -16.89
N LEU A 301 -11.27 -5.32 -16.81
CA LEU A 301 -10.39 -6.49 -16.69
C LEU A 301 -9.53 -6.68 -17.95
N THR A 302 -10.12 -6.48 -19.13
CA THR A 302 -9.40 -6.55 -20.41
C THR A 302 -8.26 -5.53 -20.45
N ARG A 303 -8.55 -4.27 -20.11
CA ARG A 303 -7.55 -3.20 -20.06
C ARG A 303 -6.47 -3.48 -19.02
N SER A 304 -6.86 -3.95 -17.84
CA SER A 304 -5.94 -4.29 -16.76
C SER A 304 -4.99 -5.43 -17.15
N THR A 305 -5.52 -6.46 -17.82
CA THR A 305 -4.74 -7.60 -18.31
C THR A 305 -3.73 -7.19 -19.40
N LEU A 306 -4.15 -6.33 -20.33
CA LEU A 306 -3.28 -5.81 -21.40
C LEU A 306 -2.36 -4.67 -20.95
N ASN A 307 -2.52 -4.19 -19.71
CA ASN A 307 -1.83 -3.01 -19.18
C ASN A 307 -2.00 -1.76 -20.08
N VAL A 308 -3.24 -1.50 -20.50
CA VAL A 308 -3.62 -0.39 -21.39
C VAL A 308 -4.42 0.66 -20.62
N SER A 309 -4.07 1.93 -20.78
CA SER A 309 -4.80 3.06 -20.18
C SER A 309 -6.23 3.18 -20.72
N ARG A 310 -7.15 3.74 -19.93
CA ARG A 310 -8.52 4.08 -20.37
C ARG A 310 -8.55 5.08 -21.54
N THR A 311 -7.52 5.92 -21.67
CA THR A 311 -7.41 6.91 -22.74
C THR A 311 -7.07 6.30 -24.11
N ILE A 312 -6.63 5.04 -24.14
CA ILE A 312 -6.27 4.34 -25.37
C ILE A 312 -7.51 3.59 -25.86
N VAL A 313 -7.85 3.78 -27.14
CA VAL A 313 -8.94 3.06 -27.79
C VAL A 313 -8.58 1.58 -27.88
N LEU A 314 -9.48 0.71 -27.43
CA LEU A 314 -9.30 -0.74 -27.56
C LEU A 314 -9.47 -1.18 -29.01
N ASP A 315 -8.83 -2.29 -29.36
CA ASP A 315 -9.04 -2.93 -30.65
C ASP A 315 -10.54 -3.19 -30.89
N PRO A 316 -11.10 -2.81 -32.06
CA PRO A 316 -12.53 -2.98 -32.35
C PRO A 316 -13.03 -4.42 -32.18
N ALA A 317 -12.19 -5.43 -32.44
CA ALA A 317 -12.56 -6.83 -32.25
C ALA A 317 -12.73 -7.17 -30.75
N LEU A 318 -11.92 -6.58 -29.86
CA LEU A 318 -12.10 -6.74 -28.42
C LEU A 318 -13.38 -6.04 -27.94
N VAL A 319 -13.65 -4.84 -28.46
CA VAL A 319 -14.88 -4.10 -28.13
C VAL A 319 -16.12 -4.91 -28.49
N GLN A 320 -16.17 -5.50 -29.70
CA GLN A 320 -17.27 -6.36 -30.12
C GLN A 320 -17.45 -7.59 -29.22
N LEU A 321 -16.35 -8.21 -28.76
CA LEU A 321 -16.42 -9.35 -27.85
C LEU A 321 -16.91 -8.95 -26.45
N ILE A 322 -16.51 -7.77 -25.96
CA ILE A 322 -16.98 -7.18 -24.71
C ILE A 322 -18.49 -6.89 -24.80
N ASP A 323 -18.94 -6.26 -25.89
CA ASP A 323 -20.35 -5.95 -26.13
C ASP A 323 -21.19 -7.23 -26.16
N LYS A 324 -20.74 -8.24 -26.90
CA LYS A 324 -21.39 -9.54 -26.97
C LYS A 324 -21.49 -10.24 -25.61
N TYR A 325 -20.47 -10.09 -24.76
CA TYR A 325 -20.53 -10.60 -23.39
C TYR A 325 -21.52 -9.81 -22.53
N GLY A 326 -21.57 -8.47 -22.67
CA GLY A 326 -22.56 -7.62 -22.00
C GLY A 326 -23.99 -7.99 -22.35
N GLU A 327 -24.28 -8.22 -23.63
CA GLU A 327 -25.60 -8.67 -24.12
C GLU A 327 -25.96 -10.06 -23.58
N ARG A 328 -25.00 -11.00 -23.60
CA ARG A 328 -25.22 -12.37 -23.14
C ARG A 328 -24.00 -12.89 -22.37
N ALA A 329 -24.05 -12.77 -21.05
CA ALA A 329 -22.96 -13.09 -20.14
C ALA A 329 -22.79 -14.61 -19.90
N THR A 330 -22.53 -15.39 -20.96
CA THR A 330 -22.23 -16.82 -20.85
C THR A 330 -20.73 -17.06 -20.69
N LYS A 331 -20.38 -18.24 -20.18
CA LYS A 331 -18.99 -18.68 -20.03
C LYS A 331 -18.27 -18.70 -21.38
N GLU A 332 -18.94 -19.16 -22.44
CA GLU A 332 -18.38 -19.27 -23.78
C GLU A 332 -18.03 -17.90 -24.38
N ASN A 333 -18.87 -16.90 -24.16
CA ASN A 333 -18.59 -15.54 -24.63
C ASN A 333 -17.39 -14.95 -23.88
N LEU A 334 -17.26 -15.21 -22.57
CA LEU A 334 -16.11 -14.73 -21.83
C LEU A 334 -14.81 -15.49 -22.15
N ASP A 335 -14.88 -16.80 -22.38
CA ASP A 335 -13.74 -17.61 -22.84
C ASP A 335 -13.22 -17.11 -24.20
N ARG A 336 -14.13 -16.72 -25.12
CA ARG A 336 -13.75 -16.09 -26.41
C ARG A 336 -13.06 -14.75 -26.21
N LEU A 337 -13.54 -13.92 -25.29
CA LEU A 337 -12.88 -12.66 -24.94
C LEU A 337 -11.48 -12.92 -24.35
N ALA A 338 -11.37 -13.84 -23.39
CA ALA A 338 -10.10 -14.23 -22.78
C ALA A 338 -9.08 -14.71 -23.83
N GLN A 339 -9.53 -15.49 -24.82
CA GLN A 339 -8.71 -15.96 -25.93
C GLN A 339 -8.15 -14.79 -26.77
N ALA A 340 -9.01 -13.84 -27.13
CA ALA A 340 -8.61 -12.67 -27.91
C ALA A 340 -7.63 -11.77 -27.13
N VAL A 341 -7.87 -11.59 -25.82
CA VAL A 341 -6.95 -10.87 -24.92
C VAL A 341 -5.58 -11.55 -24.88
N TRP A 342 -5.54 -12.87 -24.75
CA TRP A 342 -4.28 -13.62 -24.79
C TRP A 342 -3.52 -13.41 -26.10
N GLN A 343 -4.20 -13.50 -27.26
CA GLN A 343 -3.57 -13.26 -28.56
C GLN A 343 -2.93 -11.86 -28.64
N LYS A 344 -3.63 -10.83 -28.14
CA LYS A 344 -3.08 -9.46 -28.10
C LYS A 344 -1.90 -9.33 -27.15
N LEU A 345 -1.95 -10.01 -26.00
CA LEU A 345 -0.85 -10.02 -25.03
C LEU A 345 0.41 -10.65 -25.63
N VAL A 346 0.29 -11.77 -26.35
CA VAL A 346 1.40 -12.42 -27.06
C VAL A 346 2.02 -11.47 -28.08
N CYS A 347 1.21 -10.77 -28.88
CA CYS A 347 1.73 -9.78 -29.83
C CYS A 347 2.53 -8.66 -29.15
N GLN A 348 2.05 -8.14 -28.02
CA GLN A 348 2.77 -7.11 -27.24
C GLN A 348 4.10 -7.62 -26.68
N ILE A 349 4.14 -8.87 -26.24
CA ILE A 349 5.36 -9.51 -25.72
C ILE A 349 6.36 -9.67 -26.87
N SER A 350 5.94 -10.24 -28.00
CA SER A 350 6.82 -10.45 -29.16
C SER A 350 7.38 -9.14 -29.70
N CYS A 351 6.58 -8.07 -29.79
CA CYS A 351 7.07 -6.75 -30.25
C CYS A 351 8.10 -6.11 -29.31
N LYS A 352 8.13 -6.46 -28.02
CA LYS A 352 9.11 -5.94 -27.06
C LYS A 352 10.47 -6.64 -27.14
N PHE A 353 10.55 -7.82 -27.75
CA PHE A 353 11.80 -8.58 -27.91
C PHE A 353 12.39 -8.48 -29.33
N SER A 354 11.71 -7.78 -30.24
CA SER A 354 12.16 -7.54 -31.63
C SER A 354 12.79 -6.16 -31.85
N ASN A 355 12.90 -5.35 -30.79
CA ASN A 355 13.64 -4.09 -30.73
C ASN A 355 14.71 -4.22 -29.63
#